data_AF-A0A2K9Z6T9-F1
#
_entry.id   AF-A0A2K9Z6T9-F1
#
_cell.length_a   1.000
_cell.length_b   1.000
_cell.length_c   1.000
_cell.angle_alpha   90.00
_cell.angle_beta   90.00
_cell.angle_gamma   90.00
#
_symmetry.space_group_name_H-M   'P 1'
#
loop_
_entity.id
_entity.type
_entity.pdbx_description
1 polymer ?
#
loop_
_entity_poly.entity_id
_entity_poly.type
_entity_poly.pdbx_seq_one_letter_code
_entity_poly.pdbx_strand_id
1 'polypeptide(L)'
;MLIVLIATEWGTREGGVNSFNYSFASGLANVCGDDNKIICAVTSIGRDDRNDASRHGIDLVEVSSDEKGRPSSNCAAEIQNWLHDNMLAVPSDIVVVGHDCITGFQAAETAERLGGRLALIHHMSYQRYQNLAGGKGEKTGHNHQQQIDLFSRPDALLFGVGTFLTRNAEILSGSEAHCLVPGFPEGFTKNSSDVDDLNIVVAGRFDEEQEALKQVELAVEAVGLAVKTASRFIRPLRSATMFVLGVDERRVSRASLEKLAKRKAGRNVTVIPMLFDSRPETIRKLLRSANLTIMPSFHEGFGLVGWEAIGSEVPLIIGKETGLFKFVESVLGTTGIHAVEFNGGASRSRDVQLVSDAIIEIAKDLQLARKDARDLRKRLKSERGCTWKQTAHDFLHSVSASVPNTERSRLLQNPIRRQKAAIEFESTKKDHFERCVELSLSVGQGSTAESFDVLAQLWFGATPIQLGSISAEISLNKAYVDVIPTAGIISGPRLGDTPRVKGLKPVAGGVWVVTDPNGRDVLEHRALGDEALCQVVTPPNSLPEVTVRVLASRKDLNCKFDTPEQEGSVAKEKVMSVFLQKAIFDDNSGQITFSEATMTGVGSDD
;
A
#
# COMPACT_ATOMS: atom_id res chain seq x y z
N MET A 1 25.00 -18.81 4.46
CA MET A 1 24.12 -17.70 4.95
C MET A 1 22.77 -18.28 5.37
N LEU A 2 22.09 -17.68 6.34
CA LEU A 2 20.69 -17.99 6.64
C LEU A 2 19.77 -16.92 6.04
N ILE A 3 18.77 -17.35 5.25
CA ILE A 3 17.72 -16.47 4.73
C ILE A 3 16.41 -16.79 5.45
N VAL A 4 15.84 -15.79 6.11
CA VAL A 4 14.58 -15.88 6.84
C VAL A 4 13.52 -15.11 6.05
N LEU A 5 12.61 -15.83 5.40
CA LEU A 5 11.48 -15.24 4.67
C LEU A 5 10.28 -15.16 5.60
N ILE A 6 9.68 -13.98 5.77
CA ILE A 6 8.49 -13.82 6.62
C ILE A 6 7.27 -13.56 5.74
N ALA A 7 6.29 -14.46 5.79
CA ALA A 7 5.03 -14.37 5.05
C ALA A 7 3.83 -14.69 5.96
N THR A 8 2.61 -14.49 5.48
CA THR A 8 1.42 -14.92 6.23
C THR A 8 1.17 -16.41 6.05
N GLU A 9 1.29 -16.94 4.82
CA GLU A 9 1.07 -18.36 4.55
C GLU A 9 2.11 -18.94 3.59
N TRP A 10 2.27 -20.26 3.64
CA TRP A 10 3.00 -21.03 2.64
C TRP A 10 2.11 -21.37 1.44
N GLY A 11 2.64 -21.22 0.23
CA GLY A 11 1.93 -21.50 -1.03
C GLY A 11 1.26 -20.27 -1.63
N THR A 12 0.26 -20.49 -2.48
CA THR A 12 -0.42 -19.43 -3.27
C THR A 12 -1.73 -18.94 -2.65
N ARG A 13 -1.99 -19.27 -1.37
CA ARG A 13 -3.18 -18.82 -0.61
C ARG A 13 -3.06 -17.33 -0.26
N GLU A 14 -4.20 -16.65 -0.09
CA GLU A 14 -4.27 -15.25 0.36
C GLU A 14 -3.57 -14.20 -0.55
N GLY A 15 -3.27 -14.55 -1.81
CA GLY A 15 -3.00 -13.59 -2.88
C GLY A 15 -1.55 -13.51 -3.37
N GLY A 16 -1.19 -12.34 -3.91
CA GLY A 16 0.03 -12.16 -4.70
C GLY A 16 1.34 -12.22 -3.90
N VAL A 17 1.33 -11.79 -2.64
CA VAL A 17 2.53 -11.78 -1.78
C VAL A 17 2.97 -13.20 -1.45
N ASN A 18 2.06 -14.05 -1.00
CA ASN A 18 2.37 -15.45 -0.69
C ASN A 18 2.74 -16.21 -1.96
N SER A 19 2.03 -15.97 -3.08
CA SER A 19 2.36 -16.59 -4.37
C SER A 19 3.77 -16.23 -4.86
N PHE A 20 4.16 -14.97 -4.67
CA PHE A 20 5.53 -14.53 -4.94
C PHE A 20 6.51 -15.20 -3.97
N ASN A 21 6.26 -15.11 -2.66
CA ASN A 21 7.17 -15.63 -1.64
C ASN A 21 7.43 -17.14 -1.80
N TYR A 22 6.38 -17.93 -2.02
CA TYR A 22 6.48 -19.37 -2.29
C TYR A 22 7.44 -19.68 -3.43
N SER A 23 7.23 -19.01 -4.57
CA SER A 23 8.01 -19.27 -5.78
C SER A 23 9.43 -18.68 -5.68
N PHE A 24 9.57 -17.54 -5.01
CA PHE A 24 10.85 -16.90 -4.73
C PHE A 24 11.71 -17.74 -3.79
N ALA A 25 11.13 -18.26 -2.70
CA ALA A 25 11.79 -19.17 -1.77
C ALA A 25 12.29 -20.44 -2.49
N SER A 26 11.43 -21.02 -3.33
CA SER A 26 11.78 -22.17 -4.16
C SER A 26 12.91 -21.83 -5.16
N GLY A 27 12.88 -20.64 -5.75
CA GLY A 27 13.94 -20.12 -6.61
C GLY A 27 15.27 -19.96 -5.86
N LEU A 28 15.22 -19.39 -4.65
CA LEU A 28 16.38 -19.26 -3.77
C LEU A 28 16.96 -20.63 -3.45
N ALA A 29 16.15 -21.59 -3.01
CA ALA A 29 16.63 -22.93 -2.65
C ALA A 29 17.22 -23.72 -3.82
N ASN A 30 16.79 -23.42 -5.04
CA ASN A 30 17.35 -24.01 -6.25
C ASN A 30 18.71 -23.42 -6.67
N VAL A 31 19.04 -22.22 -6.20
CA VAL A 31 20.30 -21.50 -6.52
C VAL A 31 21.28 -21.62 -5.36
N CYS A 32 20.78 -21.56 -4.14
CA CYS A 32 21.48 -21.84 -2.91
C CYS A 32 21.79 -23.34 -2.85
N GLY A 33 23.07 -23.71 -2.88
CA GLY A 33 23.50 -25.07 -2.51
C GLY A 33 23.41 -25.28 -0.99
N ASP A 34 24.01 -26.38 -0.52
CA ASP A 34 24.00 -26.79 0.90
C ASP A 34 24.60 -25.74 1.87
N ASP A 35 25.33 -24.75 1.34
CA ASP A 35 25.98 -23.68 2.10
C ASP A 35 25.01 -22.59 2.62
N ASN A 36 23.76 -22.59 2.14
CA ASN A 36 22.75 -21.62 2.55
C ASN A 36 21.50 -22.31 3.09
N LYS A 37 21.04 -21.85 4.25
CA LYS A 37 19.80 -22.33 4.87
C LYS A 37 18.68 -21.34 4.56
N ILE A 38 17.53 -21.85 4.12
CA ILE A 38 16.34 -21.04 3.90
C ILE A 38 15.24 -21.53 4.82
N ILE A 39 14.66 -20.59 5.56
CA ILE A 39 13.49 -20.84 6.39
C ILE A 39 12.39 -19.85 6.01
N CYS A 40 11.14 -20.30 6.10
CA CYS A 40 9.98 -19.44 5.91
C CYS A 40 9.15 -19.42 7.19
N ALA A 41 9.09 -18.25 7.84
CA ALA A 41 8.19 -18.00 8.96
C ALA A 41 6.80 -17.65 8.44
N VAL A 42 5.79 -18.40 8.86
CA VAL A 42 4.39 -18.28 8.42
C VAL A 42 3.44 -18.36 9.62
N THR A 43 2.29 -17.69 9.53
CA THR A 43 1.33 -17.64 10.64
C THR A 43 0.44 -18.87 10.76
N SER A 44 0.41 -19.70 9.71
CA SER A 44 -0.27 -20.98 9.73
C SER A 44 0.41 -21.98 8.81
N ILE A 45 0.35 -23.25 9.19
CA ILE A 45 0.90 -24.36 8.41
C ILE A 45 -0.21 -25.37 8.12
N GLY A 46 -0.59 -25.47 6.85
CA GLY A 46 -1.52 -26.46 6.35
C GLY A 46 -0.96 -27.88 6.40
N ARG A 47 -1.85 -28.87 6.24
CA ARG A 47 -1.52 -30.30 6.40
C ARG A 47 -0.35 -30.78 5.54
N ASP A 48 -0.27 -30.30 4.31
CA ASP A 48 0.74 -30.72 3.34
C ASP A 48 1.89 -29.71 3.19
N ASP A 49 1.80 -28.56 3.85
CA ASP A 49 2.68 -27.41 3.59
C ASP A 49 4.14 -27.72 3.96
N ARG A 50 4.39 -28.44 5.08
CA ARG A 50 5.75 -28.89 5.45
C ARG A 50 6.34 -29.87 4.44
N ASN A 51 5.52 -30.80 3.95
CA ASN A 51 5.94 -31.79 2.96
C ASN A 51 6.25 -31.12 1.61
N ASP A 52 5.49 -30.09 1.24
CA ASP A 52 5.75 -29.32 0.04
C ASP A 52 7.02 -28.46 0.19
N ALA A 53 7.17 -27.71 1.28
CA ALA A 53 8.36 -26.89 1.55
C ALA A 53 9.65 -27.71 1.58
N SER A 54 9.64 -28.87 2.26
CA SER A 54 10.80 -29.77 2.35
C SER A 54 11.23 -30.34 0.99
N ARG A 55 10.31 -30.54 0.03
CA ARG A 55 10.67 -30.93 -1.35
C ARG A 55 11.52 -29.87 -2.05
N HIS A 56 11.39 -28.61 -1.64
CA HIS A 56 12.20 -27.50 -2.12
C HIS A 56 13.42 -27.24 -1.23
N GLY A 57 13.64 -28.03 -0.16
CA GLY A 57 14.74 -27.80 0.78
C GLY A 57 14.51 -26.64 1.76
N ILE A 58 13.24 -26.28 2.02
CA ILE A 58 12.85 -25.15 2.87
C ILE A 58 12.19 -25.65 4.15
N ASP A 59 12.58 -25.08 5.29
CA ASP A 59 11.90 -25.33 6.57
C ASP A 59 10.84 -24.27 6.86
N LEU A 60 9.71 -24.71 7.41
CA LEU A 60 8.65 -23.82 7.87
C LEU A 60 8.72 -23.60 9.38
N VAL A 61 8.69 -22.33 9.78
CA VAL A 61 8.57 -21.89 11.17
C VAL A 61 7.17 -21.34 11.36
N GLU A 62 6.44 -21.87 12.33
CA GLU A 62 5.12 -21.34 12.68
C GLU A 62 5.30 -20.20 13.68
N VAL A 63 4.68 -19.05 13.40
CA VAL A 63 4.72 -17.86 14.26
C VAL A 63 3.31 -17.40 14.60
N SER A 64 3.13 -16.81 15.78
CA SER A 64 1.82 -16.33 16.24
C SER A 64 1.30 -15.19 15.35
N SER A 65 0.00 -15.17 15.07
CA SER A 65 -0.65 -14.14 14.27
C SER A 65 -1.32 -13.04 15.09
N ASP A 66 -1.43 -11.84 14.52
CA ASP A 66 -2.33 -10.78 14.98
C ASP A 66 -3.80 -11.04 14.54
N GLU A 67 -4.71 -10.12 14.89
CA GLU A 67 -6.13 -10.20 14.53
C GLU A 67 -6.39 -10.15 13.01
N LYS A 68 -5.40 -9.73 12.21
CA LYS A 68 -5.46 -9.64 10.74
C LYS A 68 -4.75 -10.83 10.07
N GLY A 69 -4.31 -11.82 10.83
CA GLY A 69 -3.59 -12.99 10.31
C GLY A 69 -2.13 -12.72 9.92
N ARG A 70 -1.57 -11.56 10.29
CA ARG A 70 -0.17 -11.19 10.05
C ARG A 70 0.73 -11.64 11.19
N PRO A 71 2.04 -11.81 11.00
CA PRO A 71 2.94 -12.13 12.10
C PRO A 71 2.83 -11.12 13.24
N SER A 72 2.66 -11.60 14.46
CA SER A 72 2.55 -10.79 15.67
C SER A 72 3.90 -10.20 16.11
N SER A 73 3.90 -9.37 17.15
CA SER A 73 5.12 -8.85 17.78
C SER A 73 6.01 -9.93 18.41
N ASN A 74 5.51 -11.16 18.60
CA ASN A 74 6.34 -12.26 19.11
C ASN A 74 7.16 -12.97 18.02
N CYS A 75 6.94 -12.62 16.74
CA CYS A 75 7.53 -13.30 15.59
C CYS A 75 9.05 -13.43 15.69
N ALA A 76 9.76 -12.36 16.06
CA ALA A 76 11.20 -12.36 16.20
C ALA A 76 11.69 -13.34 17.30
N ALA A 77 10.95 -13.43 18.42
CA ALA A 77 11.26 -14.34 19.52
C ALA A 77 11.05 -15.80 19.11
N GLU A 78 9.96 -16.08 18.41
CA GLU A 78 9.58 -17.44 17.99
C GLU A 78 10.56 -17.98 16.95
N ILE A 79 11.01 -17.13 16.00
CA ILE A 79 12.06 -17.49 15.06
C ILE A 79 13.38 -17.78 15.79
N GLN A 80 13.77 -16.93 16.74
CA GLN A 80 14.99 -17.14 17.53
C GLN A 80 14.94 -18.46 18.32
N ASN A 81 13.81 -18.76 18.98
CA ASN A 81 13.62 -20.01 19.72
C ASN A 81 13.69 -21.22 18.78
N TRP A 82 13.05 -21.16 17.62
CA TRP A 82 13.11 -22.23 16.63
C TRP A 82 14.54 -22.49 16.15
N LEU A 83 15.33 -21.43 15.91
CA LEU A 83 16.75 -21.57 15.54
C LEU A 83 17.56 -22.27 16.65
N HIS A 84 17.31 -21.91 17.91
CA HIS A 84 17.94 -22.54 19.07
C HIS A 84 17.58 -24.03 19.18
N ASP A 85 16.29 -24.36 19.10
CA ASP A 85 15.76 -25.72 19.26
C ASP A 85 16.24 -26.68 18.17
N ASN A 86 16.47 -26.17 16.96
CA ASN A 86 16.99 -26.95 15.83
C ASN A 86 18.52 -27.01 15.78
N MET A 87 19.20 -26.56 16.85
CA MET A 87 20.66 -26.58 17.00
C MET A 87 21.39 -25.95 15.80
N LEU A 88 20.76 -24.99 15.12
CA LEU A 88 21.40 -24.24 14.06
C LEU A 88 22.35 -23.26 14.73
N ALA A 89 23.66 -23.49 14.60
CA ALA A 89 24.65 -22.48 14.95
C ALA A 89 24.27 -21.20 14.18
N VAL A 90 23.84 -20.16 14.90
CA VAL A 90 23.37 -18.90 14.31
C VAL A 90 24.45 -18.41 13.34
N PRO A 91 24.21 -18.44 12.02
CA PRO A 91 25.26 -18.13 11.06
C PRO A 91 25.69 -16.68 11.22
N SER A 92 26.96 -16.39 10.94
CA SER A 92 27.49 -15.01 10.96
C SER A 92 26.85 -14.10 9.90
N ASP A 93 26.07 -14.66 8.97
CA ASP A 93 25.40 -13.94 7.90
C ASP A 93 23.93 -14.38 7.82
N ILE A 94 23.04 -13.46 8.23
CA ILE A 94 21.59 -13.63 8.27
C ILE A 94 20.96 -12.52 7.44
N VAL A 95 20.00 -12.88 6.58
CA VAL A 95 19.17 -11.95 5.83
C VAL A 95 17.72 -12.23 6.15
N VAL A 96 17.01 -11.23 6.66
CA VAL A 96 15.58 -11.33 6.97
C VAL A 96 14.81 -10.56 5.91
N VAL A 97 13.87 -11.22 5.27
CA VAL A 97 13.10 -10.70 4.14
C VAL A 97 11.66 -10.44 4.57
N GLY A 98 11.22 -9.20 4.40
CA GLY A 98 9.85 -8.76 4.64
C GLY A 98 9.15 -8.27 3.38
N HIS A 99 7.82 -8.32 3.39
CA HIS A 99 6.97 -7.99 2.24
C HIS A 99 6.01 -6.83 2.59
N ASP A 100 6.29 -5.64 2.05
CA ASP A 100 5.54 -4.42 2.34
C ASP A 100 5.24 -4.24 3.85
N CYS A 101 4.20 -3.48 4.20
CA CYS A 101 3.70 -3.36 5.57
C CYS A 101 2.97 -4.64 6.07
N ILE A 102 2.98 -5.74 5.30
CA ILE A 102 2.33 -6.99 5.71
C ILE A 102 3.25 -7.75 6.67
N THR A 103 4.53 -7.88 6.33
CA THR A 103 5.54 -8.56 7.17
C THR A 103 6.82 -7.76 7.36
N GLY A 104 6.95 -6.58 6.75
CA GLY A 104 8.17 -5.79 6.79
C GLY A 104 8.57 -5.29 8.18
N PHE A 105 7.61 -4.90 9.02
CA PHE A 105 7.91 -4.47 10.39
C PHE A 105 8.46 -5.63 11.24
N GLN A 106 7.84 -6.81 11.16
CA GLN A 106 8.34 -8.00 11.86
C GLN A 106 9.67 -8.48 11.28
N ALA A 107 9.92 -8.30 9.98
CA ALA A 107 11.21 -8.57 9.37
C ALA A 107 12.30 -7.62 9.89
N ALA A 108 11.99 -6.34 10.08
CA ALA A 108 12.91 -5.36 10.66
C ALA A 108 13.26 -5.73 12.11
N GLU A 109 12.26 -5.98 12.95
CA GLU A 109 12.46 -6.39 14.35
C GLU A 109 13.27 -7.71 14.43
N THR A 110 12.97 -8.67 13.56
CA THR A 110 13.70 -9.94 13.49
C THR A 110 15.14 -9.75 13.04
N ALA A 111 15.40 -8.87 12.06
CA ALA A 111 16.75 -8.54 11.62
C ALA A 111 17.57 -7.93 12.76
N GLU A 112 17.01 -6.95 13.47
CA GLU A 112 17.65 -6.32 14.64
C GLU A 112 17.97 -7.36 15.73
N ARG A 113 16.97 -8.17 16.09
CA ARG A 113 17.10 -9.18 17.16
C ARG A 113 18.12 -10.27 16.85
N LEU A 114 18.23 -10.68 15.59
CA LEU A 114 19.17 -11.71 15.16
C LEU A 114 20.53 -11.13 14.73
N GLY A 115 20.71 -9.81 14.75
CA GLY A 115 21.91 -9.15 14.21
C GLY A 115 22.10 -9.34 12.70
N GLY A 116 21.01 -9.56 11.98
CA GLY A 116 20.98 -9.79 10.54
C GLY A 116 20.82 -8.52 9.71
N ARG A 117 20.71 -8.70 8.40
CA ARG A 117 20.40 -7.64 7.42
C ARG A 117 18.92 -7.69 7.07
N LEU A 118 18.31 -6.52 6.94
CA LEU A 118 16.92 -6.38 6.50
C LEU A 118 16.86 -6.27 4.97
N ALA A 119 16.02 -7.07 4.33
CA ALA A 119 15.63 -6.92 2.95
C ALA A 119 14.11 -6.71 2.85
N LEU A 120 13.68 -5.65 2.17
CA LEU A 120 12.27 -5.31 2.00
C LEU A 120 11.87 -5.43 0.53
N ILE A 121 10.83 -6.21 0.27
CA ILE A 121 10.26 -6.38 -1.07
C ILE A 121 8.95 -5.59 -1.15
N HIS A 122 8.91 -4.63 -2.07
CA HIS A 122 7.75 -3.81 -2.38
C HIS A 122 6.84 -4.51 -3.40
N HIS A 123 5.59 -4.77 -3.01
CA HIS A 123 4.56 -5.45 -3.83
C HIS A 123 3.43 -4.53 -4.27
N MET A 124 3.22 -3.39 -3.59
CA MET A 124 2.11 -2.49 -3.89
C MET A 124 2.34 -1.06 -3.43
N SER A 125 2.05 -0.08 -4.30
CA SER A 125 2.01 1.34 -3.92
C SER A 125 0.67 1.69 -3.26
N TYR A 126 0.66 1.88 -1.94
CA TYR A 126 -0.58 2.22 -1.23
C TYR A 126 -1.10 3.62 -1.59
N GLN A 127 -0.21 4.57 -1.86
CA GLN A 127 -0.58 5.92 -2.31
C GLN A 127 -1.48 5.87 -3.56
N ARG A 128 -1.13 5.06 -4.55
CA ARG A 128 -1.93 4.92 -5.79
C ARG A 128 -3.27 4.22 -5.58
N TYR A 129 -3.43 3.52 -4.46
CA TYR A 129 -4.70 2.90 -4.07
C TYR A 129 -5.66 3.89 -3.35
N GLN A 130 -5.15 5.01 -2.82
CA GLN A 130 -5.90 5.92 -1.92
C GLN A 130 -7.20 6.47 -2.51
N ASN A 131 -7.27 6.63 -3.85
CA ASN A 131 -8.38 7.31 -4.51
C ASN A 131 -9.43 6.37 -5.13
N LEU A 132 -9.32 5.05 -4.94
CA LEU A 132 -10.11 4.07 -5.72
C LEU A 132 -11.15 3.32 -4.89
N ALA A 133 -10.94 3.21 -3.58
CA ALA A 133 -11.89 2.58 -2.67
C ALA A 133 -12.62 3.68 -1.89
N GLY A 134 -13.83 4.03 -2.33
CA GLY A 134 -14.69 4.99 -1.61
C GLY A 134 -14.83 4.61 -0.13
N GLY A 135 -14.68 5.58 0.76
CA GLY A 135 -14.80 5.39 2.21
C GLY A 135 -13.60 4.74 2.90
N LYS A 136 -12.45 4.54 2.22
CA LYS A 136 -11.21 3.99 2.82
C LYS A 136 -10.01 4.96 2.80
N GLY A 137 -10.27 6.26 2.65
CA GLY A 137 -9.23 7.31 2.56
C GLY A 137 -8.27 7.30 3.76
N GLU A 138 -8.80 7.34 4.99
CA GLU A 138 -8.01 7.30 6.23
C GLU A 138 -7.14 6.05 6.35
N LYS A 139 -7.73 4.87 6.10
CA LYS A 139 -7.00 3.57 6.15
C LYS A 139 -5.88 3.52 5.12
N THR A 140 -6.08 4.10 3.95
CA THR A 140 -5.08 4.09 2.88
C THR A 140 -4.02 5.18 3.07
N GLY A 141 -4.36 6.29 3.75
CA GLY A 141 -3.43 7.28 4.31
C GLY A 141 -2.48 6.65 5.31
N HIS A 142 -3.02 5.98 6.33
CA HIS A 142 -2.24 5.29 7.36
C HIS A 142 -1.32 4.21 6.77
N ASN A 143 -1.83 3.35 5.88
CA ASN A 143 -1.01 2.34 5.23
C ASN A 143 0.14 2.96 4.41
N HIS A 144 -0.10 4.10 3.74
CA HIS A 144 0.94 4.79 3.00
C HIS A 144 2.01 5.38 3.93
N GLN A 145 1.63 5.96 5.06
CA GLN A 145 2.59 6.44 6.05
C GLN A 145 3.46 5.29 6.59
N GLN A 146 2.83 4.19 7.00
CA GLN A 146 3.55 2.98 7.41
C GLN A 146 4.53 2.48 6.34
N GLN A 147 4.15 2.60 5.06
CA GLN A 147 5.01 2.23 3.94
C GLN A 147 6.18 3.20 3.76
N ILE A 148 5.99 4.49 3.98
CA ILE A 148 7.09 5.47 4.02
C ILE A 148 8.03 5.12 5.17
N ASP A 149 7.51 4.96 6.38
CA ASP A 149 8.31 4.68 7.58
C ASP A 149 9.18 3.42 7.41
N LEU A 150 8.58 2.37 6.85
CA LEU A 150 9.26 1.10 6.62
C LEU A 150 10.32 1.16 5.51
N PHE A 151 10.03 1.79 4.38
CA PHE A 151 10.94 1.82 3.23
C PHE A 151 12.02 2.91 3.33
N SER A 152 11.84 3.92 4.20
CA SER A 152 12.85 4.97 4.45
C SER A 152 13.97 4.53 5.40
N ARG A 153 13.92 3.28 5.86
CA ARG A 153 14.91 2.71 6.77
C ARG A 153 16.31 2.62 6.12
N PRO A 154 17.34 3.27 6.69
CA PRO A 154 18.68 3.34 6.07
C PRO A 154 19.44 2.01 6.12
N ASP A 155 19.01 1.08 6.98
CA ASP A 155 19.56 -0.25 7.15
C ASP A 155 18.94 -1.30 6.21
N ALA A 156 17.87 -0.95 5.48
CA ALA A 156 17.14 -1.87 4.62
C ALA A 156 17.72 -1.96 3.19
N LEU A 157 17.90 -3.19 2.70
CA LEU A 157 18.08 -3.47 1.28
C LEU A 157 16.72 -3.47 0.59
N LEU A 158 16.54 -2.58 -0.38
CA LEU A 158 15.23 -2.34 -0.99
C LEU A 158 15.10 -3.09 -2.32
N PHE A 159 13.97 -3.76 -2.48
CA PHE A 159 13.61 -4.47 -3.70
C PHE A 159 12.21 -4.09 -4.14
N GLY A 160 11.98 -3.99 -5.45
CA GLY A 160 10.65 -3.81 -6.04
C GLY A 160 10.30 -4.92 -7.02
N VAL A 161 9.05 -5.40 -6.99
CA VAL A 161 8.58 -6.38 -7.96
C VAL A 161 8.27 -5.71 -9.32
N GLY A 162 9.23 -5.81 -10.25
CA GLY A 162 9.19 -5.10 -11.52
C GLY A 162 9.59 -3.61 -11.42
N THR A 163 9.71 -2.96 -12.57
CA THR A 163 10.30 -1.61 -12.70
C THR A 163 9.48 -0.53 -12.01
N PHE A 164 8.14 -0.62 -12.08
CA PHE A 164 7.26 0.36 -11.44
C PHE A 164 7.44 0.41 -9.92
N LEU A 165 7.44 -0.75 -9.25
CA LEU A 165 7.59 -0.82 -7.80
C LEU A 165 9.03 -0.55 -7.38
N THR A 166 10.03 -0.92 -8.19
CA THR A 166 11.42 -0.52 -7.94
C THR A 166 11.53 1.00 -7.86
N ARG A 167 10.99 1.70 -8.85
CA ARG A 167 10.98 3.16 -8.86
C ARG A 167 10.16 3.75 -7.70
N ASN A 168 9.06 3.10 -7.31
CA ASN A 168 8.28 3.60 -6.17
C ASN A 168 9.03 3.44 -4.84
N ALA A 169 9.75 2.34 -4.63
CA ALA A 169 10.60 2.16 -3.46
C ALA A 169 11.73 3.20 -3.40
N GLU A 170 12.34 3.55 -4.53
CA GLU A 170 13.33 4.65 -4.60
C GLU A 170 12.74 6.00 -4.20
N ILE A 171 11.51 6.29 -4.66
CA ILE A 171 10.82 7.54 -4.33
C ILE A 171 10.47 7.60 -2.84
N LEU A 172 10.02 6.49 -2.26
CA LEU A 172 9.66 6.41 -0.85
C LEU A 172 10.89 6.59 0.05
N SER A 173 12.01 5.97 -0.32
CA SER A 173 13.22 5.90 0.51
C SER A 173 14.25 6.99 0.25
N GLY A 174 14.19 7.64 -0.92
CA GLY A 174 15.29 8.47 -1.42
C GLY A 174 16.58 7.72 -1.76
N SER A 175 16.55 6.38 -1.75
CA SER A 175 17.71 5.50 -1.95
C SER A 175 17.54 4.57 -3.15
N GLU A 176 18.63 3.94 -3.60
CA GLU A 176 18.57 2.95 -4.70
C GLU A 176 17.78 1.71 -4.26
N ALA A 177 16.98 1.15 -5.17
CA ALA A 177 16.29 -0.11 -4.99
C ALA A 177 16.57 -1.07 -6.15
N HIS A 178 16.51 -2.37 -5.89
CA HIS A 178 16.79 -3.40 -6.88
C HIS A 178 15.51 -4.00 -7.46
N CYS A 179 15.49 -4.25 -8.77
CA CYS A 179 14.34 -4.82 -9.45
C CYS A 179 14.34 -6.35 -9.38
N LEU A 180 13.29 -6.93 -8.81
CA LEU A 180 13.02 -8.36 -8.86
C LEU A 180 11.98 -8.65 -9.95
N VAL A 181 12.38 -9.38 -10.98
CA VAL A 181 11.47 -9.84 -12.04
C VAL A 181 10.96 -11.24 -11.69
N PRO A 182 9.64 -11.45 -11.50
CA PRO A 182 9.10 -12.77 -11.21
C PRO A 182 9.43 -13.81 -12.29
N GLY A 183 9.59 -15.07 -11.88
CA GLY A 183 9.69 -16.18 -12.82
C GLY A 183 8.36 -16.46 -13.54
N PHE A 184 8.42 -16.91 -14.80
CA PHE A 184 7.24 -17.48 -15.44
C PHE A 184 6.81 -18.80 -14.78
N PRO A 185 5.54 -19.23 -14.93
CA PRO A 185 5.07 -20.49 -14.37
C PRO A 185 5.92 -21.69 -14.79
N GLU A 186 6.45 -22.40 -13.81
CA GLU A 186 7.18 -23.65 -14.03
C GLU A 186 6.22 -24.78 -14.47
N GLY A 187 6.74 -25.76 -15.20
CA GLY A 187 5.96 -26.90 -15.68
C GLY A 187 4.96 -26.57 -16.80
N PHE A 188 4.85 -25.31 -17.26
CA PHE A 188 4.07 -24.99 -18.44
C PHE A 188 4.79 -25.47 -19.71
N THR A 189 4.19 -26.44 -20.40
CA THR A 189 4.78 -27.04 -21.61
C THR A 189 4.43 -26.27 -22.87
N LYS A 190 3.13 -26.05 -23.13
CA LYS A 190 2.62 -25.33 -24.31
C LYS A 190 1.14 -25.01 -24.17
N ASN A 191 0.70 -23.92 -24.80
CA ASN A 191 -0.72 -23.63 -25.00
C ASN A 191 -1.33 -24.57 -26.06
N SER A 192 -2.45 -25.22 -25.73
CA SER A 192 -3.14 -26.18 -26.60
C SER A 192 -4.58 -25.77 -26.91
N SER A 193 -4.91 -24.49 -26.77
CA SER A 193 -6.27 -23.99 -27.05
C SER A 193 -6.69 -24.25 -28.49
N ASP A 194 -8.00 -24.46 -28.68
CA ASP A 194 -8.62 -24.44 -30.00
C ASP A 194 -8.56 -23.01 -30.58
N VAL A 195 -8.68 -22.88 -31.90
CA VAL A 195 -8.84 -21.61 -32.62
C VAL A 195 -10.21 -21.46 -33.29
N ASP A 196 -11.05 -22.49 -33.25
CA ASP A 196 -12.43 -22.39 -33.73
C ASP A 196 -13.38 -21.73 -32.71
N ASP A 197 -13.06 -21.83 -31.42
CA ASP A 197 -13.83 -21.29 -30.29
C ASP A 197 -13.03 -20.26 -29.49
N LEU A 198 -13.70 -19.23 -28.97
CA LEU A 198 -13.06 -18.24 -28.10
C LEU A 198 -13.13 -18.68 -26.63
N ASN A 199 -11.99 -18.95 -26.01
CA ASN A 199 -11.86 -19.40 -24.64
C ASN A 199 -11.09 -18.38 -23.81
N ILE A 200 -11.83 -17.67 -22.95
CA ILE A 200 -11.37 -16.51 -22.19
C ILE A 200 -11.15 -16.91 -20.74
N VAL A 201 -10.03 -16.49 -20.14
CA VAL A 201 -9.80 -16.59 -18.70
C VAL A 201 -9.68 -15.19 -18.10
N VAL A 202 -10.37 -14.98 -16.99
CA VAL A 202 -10.19 -13.82 -16.12
C VAL A 202 -10.00 -14.36 -14.71
N ALA A 203 -8.90 -13.98 -14.05
CA ALA A 203 -8.60 -14.42 -12.70
C ALA A 203 -8.25 -13.23 -11.82
N GLY A 204 -8.65 -13.29 -10.56
CA GLY A 204 -8.41 -12.22 -9.60
C GLY A 204 -9.29 -12.36 -8.37
N ARG A 205 -9.14 -11.43 -7.43
CA ARG A 205 -10.02 -11.34 -6.27
C ARG A 205 -11.27 -10.55 -6.66
N PHE A 206 -12.35 -11.25 -6.98
CA PHE A 206 -13.59 -10.67 -7.49
C PHE A 206 -14.72 -10.67 -6.45
N ASP A 207 -14.43 -10.06 -5.31
CA ASP A 207 -15.46 -9.68 -4.34
C ASP A 207 -16.08 -8.31 -4.71
N GLU A 208 -17.23 -7.97 -4.12
CA GLU A 208 -17.89 -6.67 -4.35
C GLU A 208 -17.00 -5.47 -3.98
N GLU A 209 -16.10 -5.61 -2.99
CA GLU A 209 -15.22 -4.52 -2.55
C GLU A 209 -14.10 -4.20 -3.54
N GLN A 210 -13.65 -5.19 -4.31
CA GLN A 210 -12.58 -5.02 -5.28
C GLN A 210 -13.08 -4.62 -6.68
N GLU A 211 -14.40 -4.50 -6.91
CA GLU A 211 -14.94 -4.23 -8.27
C GLU A 211 -14.38 -2.96 -8.91
N ALA A 212 -14.27 -1.87 -8.15
CA ALA A 212 -13.75 -0.60 -8.65
C ALA A 212 -12.32 -0.71 -9.19
N LEU A 213 -11.55 -1.69 -8.70
CA LEU A 213 -10.18 -1.91 -9.06
C LEU A 213 -10.00 -3.06 -10.06
N LYS A 214 -10.63 -4.21 -9.81
CA LYS A 214 -10.44 -5.46 -10.56
C LYS A 214 -11.46 -5.64 -11.69
N GLN A 215 -12.51 -4.83 -11.74
CA GLN A 215 -13.43 -4.61 -12.86
C GLN A 215 -13.90 -5.88 -13.60
N VAL A 216 -14.31 -6.92 -12.87
CA VAL A 216 -14.74 -8.19 -13.50
C VAL A 216 -16.00 -8.00 -14.32
N GLU A 217 -16.92 -7.16 -13.88
CA GLU A 217 -18.15 -6.90 -14.62
C GLU A 217 -17.86 -6.20 -15.94
N LEU A 218 -16.87 -5.30 -15.99
CA LEU A 218 -16.43 -4.66 -17.22
C LEU A 218 -15.94 -5.70 -18.25
N ALA A 219 -15.13 -6.67 -17.83
CA ALA A 219 -14.68 -7.73 -18.72
C ALA A 219 -15.86 -8.58 -19.22
N VAL A 220 -16.79 -8.95 -18.34
CA VAL A 220 -18.00 -9.70 -18.71
C VAL A 220 -18.89 -8.92 -19.69
N GLU A 221 -19.07 -7.63 -19.47
CA GLU A 221 -19.82 -6.75 -20.37
C GLU A 221 -19.14 -6.64 -21.73
N ALA A 222 -17.81 -6.52 -21.77
CA ALA A 222 -17.03 -6.41 -22.99
C ALA A 222 -17.09 -7.68 -23.83
N VAL A 223 -17.04 -8.86 -23.20
CA VAL A 223 -17.27 -10.15 -23.89
C VAL A 223 -18.68 -10.20 -24.49
N GLY A 224 -19.69 -9.82 -23.70
CA GLY A 224 -21.07 -9.76 -24.20
C GLY A 224 -21.22 -8.80 -25.38
N LEU A 225 -20.60 -7.63 -25.32
CA LEU A 225 -20.61 -6.64 -26.39
C LEU A 225 -19.87 -7.13 -27.65
N ALA A 226 -18.72 -7.79 -27.51
CA ALA A 226 -17.97 -8.36 -28.62
C ALA A 226 -18.81 -9.42 -29.36
N VAL A 227 -19.47 -10.31 -28.61
CA VAL A 227 -20.39 -11.33 -29.16
C VAL A 227 -21.56 -10.65 -29.89
N LYS A 228 -22.20 -9.64 -29.30
CA LYS A 228 -23.30 -8.90 -29.93
C LYS A 228 -22.87 -8.26 -31.25
N THR A 229 -21.69 -7.66 -31.26
CA THR A 229 -21.20 -6.84 -32.38
C THR A 229 -20.70 -7.69 -33.54
N ALA A 230 -19.93 -8.76 -33.27
CA ALA A 230 -19.13 -9.41 -34.31
C ALA A 230 -19.34 -10.92 -34.48
N SER A 231 -20.11 -11.61 -33.62
CA SER A 231 -20.31 -13.07 -33.74
C SER A 231 -20.89 -13.54 -35.09
N ARG A 232 -21.59 -12.66 -35.82
CA ARG A 232 -22.10 -12.97 -37.16
C ARG A 232 -20.96 -13.14 -38.18
N PHE A 233 -19.86 -12.42 -38.02
CA PHE A 233 -18.77 -12.34 -39.00
C PHE A 233 -17.48 -13.01 -38.53
N ILE A 234 -17.27 -13.10 -37.21
CA ILE A 234 -16.08 -13.70 -36.60
C ILE A 234 -16.47 -15.02 -35.94
N ARG A 235 -15.97 -16.13 -36.49
CA ARG A 235 -16.38 -17.50 -36.10
C ARG A 235 -16.11 -17.79 -34.62
N PRO A 236 -14.94 -17.51 -34.02
CA PRO A 236 -14.70 -17.79 -32.60
C PRO A 236 -15.70 -17.14 -31.64
N LEU A 237 -16.24 -15.97 -31.99
CA LEU A 237 -17.23 -15.27 -31.17
C LEU A 237 -18.64 -15.91 -31.19
N ARG A 238 -18.89 -16.90 -32.06
CA ARG A 238 -20.15 -17.66 -32.07
C ARG A 238 -20.24 -18.63 -30.88
N SER A 239 -19.08 -19.07 -30.38
CA SER A 239 -18.89 -20.05 -29.32
C SER A 239 -17.86 -19.50 -28.31
N ALA A 240 -18.23 -18.39 -27.67
CA ALA A 240 -17.39 -17.78 -26.63
C ALA A 240 -17.69 -18.39 -25.26
N THR A 241 -16.65 -18.87 -24.60
CA THR A 241 -16.67 -19.35 -23.20
C THR A 241 -15.70 -18.51 -22.37
N MET A 242 -16.17 -18.03 -21.22
CA MET A 242 -15.39 -17.24 -20.28
C MET A 242 -15.34 -17.93 -18.92
N PHE A 243 -14.14 -18.29 -18.47
CA PHE A 243 -13.88 -18.77 -17.12
C PHE A 243 -13.47 -17.58 -16.25
N VAL A 244 -14.15 -17.42 -15.11
CA VAL A 244 -13.88 -16.34 -14.16
C VAL A 244 -13.45 -16.95 -12.82
N LEU A 245 -12.17 -16.89 -12.49
CA LEU A 245 -11.60 -17.52 -11.29
C LEU A 245 -11.43 -16.52 -10.15
N GLY A 246 -11.83 -16.90 -8.94
CA GLY A 246 -11.72 -16.07 -7.73
C GLY A 246 -12.95 -15.18 -7.47
N VAL A 247 -14.11 -15.65 -7.90
CA VAL A 247 -15.41 -15.02 -7.66
C VAL A 247 -15.91 -15.36 -6.26
N ASP A 248 -16.50 -14.39 -5.55
CA ASP A 248 -17.14 -14.66 -4.26
C ASP A 248 -18.40 -15.54 -4.39
N GLU A 249 -18.75 -16.25 -3.31
CA GLU A 249 -19.90 -17.17 -3.30
C GLU A 249 -21.24 -16.46 -3.59
N ARG A 250 -21.36 -15.19 -3.23
CA ARG A 250 -22.58 -14.40 -3.41
C ARG A 250 -22.85 -14.11 -4.90
N ARG A 251 -21.81 -13.77 -5.66
CA ARG A 251 -21.89 -13.54 -7.11
C ARG A 251 -22.18 -14.84 -7.85
N VAL A 252 -21.54 -15.94 -7.45
CA VAL A 252 -21.81 -17.28 -8.00
C VAL A 252 -23.27 -17.68 -7.78
N SER A 253 -23.75 -17.64 -6.53
CA SER A 253 -25.12 -18.04 -6.19
C SER A 253 -26.21 -17.20 -6.88
N ARG A 254 -25.93 -15.91 -7.14
CA ARG A 254 -26.86 -15.01 -7.84
C ARG A 254 -26.83 -15.15 -9.37
N ALA A 255 -25.88 -15.90 -9.92
CA ALA A 255 -25.57 -15.97 -11.35
C ALA A 255 -25.47 -14.57 -11.98
N SER A 256 -24.82 -13.63 -11.27
CA SER A 256 -24.82 -12.20 -11.64
C SER A 256 -24.04 -11.94 -12.93
N LEU A 257 -22.89 -12.60 -13.10
CA LEU A 257 -22.02 -12.44 -14.25
C LEU A 257 -22.63 -13.07 -15.51
N GLU A 258 -23.26 -14.23 -15.39
CA GLU A 258 -23.94 -14.92 -16.48
C GLU A 258 -25.12 -14.11 -17.01
N LYS A 259 -25.94 -13.56 -16.10
CA LYS A 259 -27.06 -12.66 -16.45
C LYS A 259 -26.55 -11.38 -17.12
N LEU A 260 -25.43 -10.83 -16.66
CA LEU A 260 -24.82 -9.63 -17.23
C LEU A 260 -24.33 -9.87 -18.66
N ALA A 261 -23.58 -10.94 -18.89
CA ALA A 261 -23.13 -11.33 -20.23
C ALA A 261 -24.31 -11.53 -21.19
N LYS A 262 -25.32 -12.30 -20.76
CA LYS A 262 -26.52 -12.57 -21.57
C LYS A 262 -27.24 -11.28 -21.95
N ARG A 263 -27.44 -10.37 -21.01
CA ARG A 263 -28.10 -9.07 -21.24
C ARG A 263 -27.33 -8.23 -22.25
N LYS A 264 -26.00 -8.15 -22.12
CA LYS A 264 -25.15 -7.36 -23.03
C LYS A 264 -25.07 -7.98 -24.42
N ALA A 265 -24.98 -9.30 -24.51
CA ALA A 265 -24.92 -10.03 -25.77
C ALA A 265 -26.25 -10.08 -26.52
N GLY A 266 -27.39 -9.99 -25.82
CA GLY A 266 -28.72 -10.24 -26.40
C GLY A 266 -28.97 -11.72 -26.74
N ARG A 267 -28.09 -12.62 -26.29
CA ARG A 267 -28.15 -14.08 -26.43
C ARG A 267 -27.35 -14.73 -25.30
N ASN A 268 -27.47 -16.05 -25.13
CA ASN A 268 -26.64 -16.76 -24.16
C ASN A 268 -25.15 -16.71 -24.58
N VAL A 269 -24.29 -16.45 -23.59
CA VAL A 269 -22.83 -16.56 -23.64
C VAL A 269 -22.42 -17.42 -22.45
N THR A 270 -21.52 -18.37 -22.64
CA THR A 270 -21.09 -19.27 -21.56
C THR A 270 -20.12 -18.52 -20.65
N VAL A 271 -20.55 -18.24 -19.43
CA VAL A 271 -19.71 -17.68 -18.36
C VAL A 271 -19.71 -18.67 -17.21
N ILE A 272 -18.52 -19.09 -16.78
CA ILE A 272 -18.32 -20.11 -15.73
C ILE A 272 -17.58 -19.42 -14.58
N PRO A 273 -18.31 -18.86 -13.59
CA PRO A 273 -17.69 -18.31 -12.41
C PRO A 273 -17.22 -19.45 -11.47
N MET A 274 -16.01 -19.32 -10.97
CA MET A 274 -15.34 -20.29 -10.11
C MET A 274 -14.85 -19.58 -8.86
N LEU A 275 -15.02 -20.24 -7.71
CA LEU A 275 -14.43 -19.78 -6.45
C LEU A 275 -12.89 -19.76 -6.56
N PHE A 276 -12.24 -19.09 -5.62
CA PHE A 276 -10.79 -19.16 -5.51
C PHE A 276 -10.32 -20.61 -5.31
N ASP A 277 -9.27 -20.99 -6.02
CA ASP A 277 -8.59 -22.27 -5.86
C ASP A 277 -7.12 -21.98 -5.60
N SER A 278 -6.63 -22.43 -4.45
CA SER A 278 -5.25 -22.20 -4.04
C SER A 278 -4.24 -23.11 -4.74
N ARG A 279 -4.67 -24.02 -5.62
CA ARG A 279 -3.78 -24.91 -6.37
C ARG A 279 -3.31 -24.24 -7.66
N PRO A 280 -1.99 -24.02 -7.83
CA PRO A 280 -1.45 -23.44 -9.06
C PRO A 280 -1.81 -24.21 -10.34
N GLU A 281 -2.06 -25.52 -10.23
CA GLU A 281 -2.44 -26.39 -11.34
C GLU A 281 -3.79 -26.00 -11.95
N THR A 282 -4.70 -25.44 -11.15
CA THR A 282 -6.05 -25.05 -11.60
C THR A 282 -5.95 -23.92 -12.62
N ILE A 283 -5.26 -22.82 -12.27
CA ILE A 283 -5.08 -21.70 -13.21
C ILE A 283 -4.23 -22.11 -14.41
N ARG A 284 -3.19 -22.94 -14.23
CA ARG A 284 -2.37 -23.45 -15.34
C ARG A 284 -3.19 -24.28 -16.34
N LYS A 285 -4.11 -25.12 -15.87
CA LYS A 285 -5.00 -25.91 -16.73
C LYS A 285 -5.93 -24.99 -17.54
N LEU A 286 -6.51 -23.98 -16.90
CA LEU A 286 -7.35 -22.99 -17.56
C LEU A 286 -6.57 -22.24 -18.65
N LEU A 287 -5.40 -21.69 -18.30
CA LEU A 287 -4.54 -20.96 -19.24
C LEU A 287 -4.06 -21.83 -20.40
N ARG A 288 -3.78 -23.12 -20.19
CA ARG A 288 -3.41 -24.05 -21.26
C ARG A 288 -4.49 -24.18 -22.34
N SER A 289 -5.76 -24.11 -21.95
CA SER A 289 -6.92 -24.17 -22.85
C SER A 289 -7.44 -22.80 -23.30
N ALA A 290 -6.91 -21.71 -22.75
CA ALA A 290 -7.33 -20.37 -23.09
C ALA A 290 -6.61 -19.83 -24.34
N ASN A 291 -7.32 -19.03 -25.13
CA ASN A 291 -6.76 -18.25 -26.23
C ASN A 291 -6.92 -16.73 -26.01
N LEU A 292 -7.42 -16.33 -24.84
CA LEU A 292 -7.43 -14.95 -24.38
C LEU A 292 -7.42 -14.89 -22.85
N THR A 293 -6.64 -13.99 -22.29
CA THR A 293 -6.77 -13.56 -20.89
C THR A 293 -7.10 -12.07 -20.85
N ILE A 294 -8.00 -11.69 -19.95
CA ILE A 294 -8.32 -10.28 -19.68
C ILE A 294 -7.96 -10.01 -18.22
N MET A 295 -7.06 -9.05 -17.99
CA MET A 295 -6.76 -8.50 -16.68
C MET A 295 -7.22 -7.04 -16.67
N PRO A 296 -8.50 -6.78 -16.35
CA PRO A 296 -9.11 -5.45 -16.48
C PRO A 296 -8.80 -4.56 -15.26
N SER A 297 -7.71 -4.84 -14.53
CA SER A 297 -7.34 -4.04 -13.37
C SER A 297 -7.11 -2.59 -13.75
N PHE A 298 -7.72 -1.66 -13.01
CA PHE A 298 -7.45 -0.23 -13.11
C PHE A 298 -6.05 0.07 -12.56
N HIS A 299 -5.73 -0.43 -11.37
CA HIS A 299 -4.39 -0.40 -10.80
C HIS A 299 -3.99 -1.77 -10.25
N GLU A 300 -2.70 -2.08 -10.33
CA GLU A 300 -2.13 -3.33 -9.82
C GLU A 300 -0.66 -3.09 -9.46
N GLY A 301 -0.17 -3.71 -8.37
CA GLY A 301 1.23 -3.62 -7.98
C GLY A 301 2.17 -4.11 -9.09
N PHE A 302 2.17 -5.42 -9.34
CA PHE A 302 2.77 -6.00 -10.55
C PHE A 302 1.67 -6.56 -11.46
N GLY A 303 0.98 -7.62 -11.03
CA GLY A 303 -0.07 -8.28 -11.81
C GLY A 303 0.33 -9.68 -12.26
N LEU A 304 0.50 -10.58 -11.28
CA LEU A 304 0.92 -11.95 -11.53
C LEU A 304 -0.03 -12.71 -12.46
N VAL A 305 -1.33 -12.45 -12.43
CA VAL A 305 -2.30 -13.09 -13.34
C VAL A 305 -1.94 -12.84 -14.81
N GLY A 306 -1.66 -11.59 -15.18
CA GLY A 306 -1.22 -11.26 -16.54
C GLY A 306 0.16 -11.86 -16.84
N TRP A 307 1.04 -11.94 -15.85
CA TRP A 307 2.36 -12.55 -15.99
C TRP A 307 2.28 -14.05 -16.27
N GLU A 308 1.38 -14.75 -15.59
CA GLU A 308 1.07 -16.16 -15.80
C GLU A 308 0.49 -16.41 -17.19
N ALA A 309 -0.38 -15.51 -17.68
CA ALA A 309 -0.92 -15.58 -19.03
C ALA A 309 0.16 -15.44 -20.11
N ILE A 310 1.05 -14.44 -19.97
CA ILE A 310 2.22 -14.28 -20.87
C ILE A 310 3.11 -15.52 -20.80
N GLY A 311 3.42 -15.99 -19.59
CA GLY A 311 4.23 -17.19 -19.37
C GLY A 311 3.61 -18.47 -19.95
N SER A 312 2.29 -18.48 -20.07
CA SER A 312 1.47 -19.55 -20.65
C SER A 312 1.13 -19.33 -22.13
N GLU A 313 1.78 -18.36 -22.78
CA GLU A 313 1.63 -18.10 -24.22
C GLU A 313 0.17 -17.75 -24.62
N VAL A 314 -0.57 -17.12 -23.71
CA VAL A 314 -1.95 -16.67 -23.92
C VAL A 314 -1.95 -15.17 -24.25
N PRO A 315 -2.65 -14.73 -25.31
CA PRO A 315 -2.88 -13.31 -25.58
C PRO A 315 -3.49 -12.59 -24.38
N LEU A 316 -3.03 -11.37 -24.09
CA LEU A 316 -3.42 -10.63 -22.89
C LEU A 316 -3.97 -9.25 -23.24
N ILE A 317 -5.19 -8.97 -22.77
CA ILE A 317 -5.75 -7.61 -22.64
C ILE A 317 -5.50 -7.12 -21.22
N ILE A 318 -4.88 -5.95 -21.06
CA ILE A 318 -4.42 -5.43 -19.77
C ILE A 318 -4.68 -3.93 -19.60
N GLY A 319 -4.86 -3.47 -18.37
CA GLY A 319 -4.83 -2.03 -18.05
C GLY A 319 -3.43 -1.41 -18.14
N LYS A 320 -3.31 -0.23 -18.74
CA LYS A 320 -2.04 0.53 -18.83
C LYS A 320 -1.46 0.92 -17.45
N GLU A 321 -2.31 1.06 -16.44
CA GLU A 321 -1.92 1.50 -15.12
C GLU A 321 -1.48 0.38 -14.17
N THR A 322 -1.18 -0.80 -14.72
CA THR A 322 -0.64 -1.97 -14.01
C THR A 322 0.89 -2.02 -14.05
N GLY A 323 1.53 -2.52 -12.99
CA GLY A 323 2.99 -2.67 -12.97
C GLY A 323 3.53 -3.60 -14.05
N LEU A 324 2.78 -4.64 -14.43
CA LEU A 324 3.14 -5.56 -15.51
C LEU A 324 3.17 -4.86 -16.86
N PHE A 325 2.18 -4.03 -17.19
CA PHE A 325 2.22 -3.27 -18.43
C PHE A 325 3.45 -2.35 -18.46
N LYS A 326 3.70 -1.61 -17.39
CA LYS A 326 4.87 -0.72 -17.27
C LYS A 326 6.20 -1.49 -17.37
N PHE A 327 6.25 -2.70 -16.83
CA PHE A 327 7.40 -3.58 -16.98
C PHE A 327 7.62 -3.98 -18.44
N VAL A 328 6.59 -4.52 -19.11
CA VAL A 328 6.68 -4.91 -20.54
C VAL A 328 7.06 -3.70 -21.40
N GLU A 329 6.45 -2.55 -21.15
CA GLU A 329 6.76 -1.28 -21.83
C GLU A 329 8.21 -0.88 -21.66
N SER A 330 8.75 -0.95 -20.44
CA SER A 330 10.14 -0.60 -20.16
C SER A 330 11.17 -1.55 -20.80
N VAL A 331 10.80 -2.81 -21.06
CA VAL A 331 11.71 -3.83 -21.61
C VAL A 331 11.60 -3.93 -23.13
N LEU A 332 10.38 -3.90 -23.66
CA LEU A 332 10.08 -4.24 -25.06
C LEU A 332 9.25 -3.17 -25.79
N GLY A 333 8.88 -2.06 -25.12
CA GLY A 333 7.87 -1.13 -25.58
C GLY A 333 6.47 -1.75 -25.55
N THR A 334 5.56 -1.27 -26.40
CA THR A 334 4.16 -1.71 -26.42
C THR A 334 3.88 -2.92 -27.33
N THR A 335 4.92 -3.60 -27.81
CA THR A 335 4.77 -4.66 -28.82
C THR A 335 4.28 -5.97 -28.20
N GLY A 336 3.21 -6.56 -28.75
CA GLY A 336 2.74 -7.90 -28.40
C GLY A 336 1.79 -7.97 -27.19
N ILE A 337 1.33 -6.82 -26.67
CA ILE A 337 0.37 -6.74 -25.57
C ILE A 337 -0.78 -5.78 -25.91
N HIS A 338 -2.03 -6.16 -25.59
CA HIS A 338 -3.20 -5.32 -25.85
C HIS A 338 -3.52 -4.47 -24.62
N ALA A 339 -3.00 -3.25 -24.58
CA ALA A 339 -3.17 -2.37 -23.42
C ALA A 339 -4.34 -1.39 -23.58
N VAL A 340 -5.18 -1.30 -22.56
CA VAL A 340 -6.36 -0.44 -22.49
C VAL A 340 -6.17 0.61 -21.39
N GLU A 341 -6.55 1.84 -21.71
CA GLU A 341 -6.57 2.94 -20.75
C GLU A 341 -7.96 3.04 -20.13
N PHE A 342 -8.08 2.53 -18.90
CA PHE A 342 -9.32 2.59 -18.15
C PHE A 342 -9.47 3.97 -17.54
N ASN A 343 -10.67 4.57 -17.66
CA ASN A 343 -10.97 5.89 -17.11
C ASN A 343 -11.93 5.82 -15.91
N GLY A 344 -12.63 4.69 -15.73
CA GLY A 344 -13.52 4.46 -14.59
C GLY A 344 -14.76 5.37 -14.56
N GLY A 345 -15.65 5.13 -13.60
CA GLY A 345 -16.82 5.97 -13.34
C GLY A 345 -17.74 6.19 -14.56
N ALA A 346 -18.00 7.45 -14.89
CA ALA A 346 -18.88 7.86 -16.01
C ALA A 346 -18.39 7.37 -17.39
N SER A 347 -17.12 6.97 -17.51
CA SER A 347 -16.51 6.48 -18.75
C SER A 347 -16.60 4.97 -18.94
N ARG A 348 -17.25 4.23 -18.03
CA ARG A 348 -17.34 2.76 -18.08
C ARG A 348 -17.82 2.21 -19.43
N SER A 349 -18.78 2.85 -20.08
CA SER A 349 -19.27 2.41 -21.40
C SER A 349 -18.17 2.47 -22.48
N ARG A 350 -17.30 3.47 -22.43
CA ARG A 350 -16.14 3.58 -23.33
C ARG A 350 -15.11 2.50 -23.02
N ASP A 351 -14.83 2.27 -21.74
CA ASP A 351 -13.88 1.24 -21.32
C ASP A 351 -14.35 -0.17 -21.74
N VAL A 352 -15.65 -0.46 -21.61
CA VAL A 352 -16.28 -1.69 -22.14
C VAL A 352 -16.12 -1.80 -23.66
N GLN A 353 -16.30 -0.69 -24.39
CA GLN A 353 -16.10 -0.65 -25.85
C GLN A 353 -14.65 -0.97 -26.23
N LEU A 354 -13.67 -0.35 -25.56
CA LEU A 354 -12.25 -0.58 -25.85
C LEU A 354 -11.84 -2.04 -25.62
N VAL A 355 -12.28 -2.66 -24.54
CA VAL A 355 -12.02 -4.08 -24.28
C VAL A 355 -12.75 -4.96 -25.29
N SER A 356 -14.00 -4.63 -25.65
CA SER A 356 -14.75 -5.33 -26.69
C SER A 356 -14.02 -5.29 -28.04
N ASP A 357 -13.51 -4.13 -28.44
CA ASP A 357 -12.78 -3.97 -29.70
C ASP A 357 -11.48 -4.79 -29.69
N ALA A 358 -10.75 -4.79 -28.58
CA ALA A 358 -9.57 -5.64 -28.42
C ALA A 358 -9.90 -7.15 -28.50
N ILE A 359 -11.01 -7.59 -27.89
CA ILE A 359 -11.49 -8.98 -28.01
C ILE A 359 -11.80 -9.30 -29.48
N ILE A 360 -12.48 -8.40 -30.18
CA ILE A 360 -12.83 -8.56 -31.60
C ILE A 360 -11.56 -8.68 -32.45
N GLU A 361 -10.56 -7.81 -32.27
CA GLU A 361 -9.31 -7.87 -33.01
C GLU A 361 -8.57 -9.20 -32.78
N ILE A 362 -8.44 -9.64 -31.54
CA ILE A 362 -7.80 -10.93 -31.21
C ILE A 362 -8.58 -12.09 -31.85
N ALA A 363 -9.91 -12.06 -31.81
CA ALA A 363 -10.76 -13.11 -32.34
C ALA A 363 -10.75 -13.19 -33.89
N LYS A 364 -10.26 -12.17 -34.62
CA LYS A 364 -10.10 -12.25 -36.08
C LYS A 364 -9.06 -13.29 -36.49
N ASP A 365 -7.98 -13.42 -35.71
CA ASP A 365 -6.91 -14.38 -35.95
C ASP A 365 -6.27 -14.87 -34.63
N LEU A 366 -6.89 -15.90 -34.05
CA LEU A 366 -6.40 -16.51 -32.81
C LEU A 366 -5.04 -17.22 -32.98
N GLN A 367 -4.68 -17.62 -34.20
CA GLN A 367 -3.37 -18.23 -34.46
C GLN A 367 -2.26 -17.18 -34.40
N LEU A 368 -2.48 -16.02 -35.05
CA LEU A 368 -1.59 -14.88 -34.98
C LEU A 368 -1.47 -14.36 -33.55
N ALA A 369 -2.60 -14.14 -32.86
CA ALA A 369 -2.57 -13.67 -31.47
C ALA A 369 -1.75 -14.61 -30.56
N ARG A 370 -1.93 -15.93 -30.69
CA ARG A 370 -1.14 -16.91 -29.93
C ARG A 370 0.35 -16.88 -30.32
N LYS A 371 0.67 -16.64 -31.59
CA LYS A 371 2.05 -16.46 -32.03
C LYS A 371 2.67 -15.22 -31.38
N ASP A 372 1.95 -14.10 -31.38
CA ASP A 372 2.42 -12.86 -30.77
C ASP A 372 2.65 -13.02 -29.26
N ALA A 373 1.76 -13.75 -28.57
CA ALA A 373 1.95 -14.08 -27.15
C ALA A 373 3.19 -14.95 -26.89
N ARG A 374 3.47 -15.93 -27.77
CA ARG A 374 4.71 -16.73 -27.72
C ARG A 374 5.95 -15.88 -27.94
N ASP A 375 5.90 -14.99 -28.93
CA ASP A 375 7.02 -14.12 -29.27
C ASP A 375 7.29 -13.11 -28.14
N LEU A 376 6.24 -12.56 -27.51
CA LEU A 376 6.35 -11.73 -26.31
C LEU A 376 7.07 -12.49 -25.17
N ARG A 377 6.60 -13.69 -24.82
CA ARG A 377 7.23 -14.53 -23.79
C ARG A 377 8.70 -14.81 -24.09
N LYS A 378 9.01 -15.17 -25.34
CA LYS A 378 10.38 -15.46 -25.78
C LYS A 378 11.29 -14.25 -25.63
N ARG A 379 10.83 -13.07 -26.05
CA ARG A 379 11.57 -11.81 -25.93
C ARG A 379 11.82 -11.44 -24.47
N LEU A 380 10.80 -11.50 -23.61
CA LEU A 380 10.95 -11.23 -22.17
C LEU A 380 11.97 -12.17 -21.52
N LYS A 381 11.90 -13.48 -21.82
CA LYS A 381 12.90 -14.44 -21.35
C LYS A 381 14.31 -14.10 -21.82
N SER A 382 14.47 -13.68 -23.08
CA SER A 382 15.77 -13.30 -23.63
C SER A 382 16.35 -12.06 -22.97
N GLU A 383 15.51 -11.06 -22.69
CA GLU A 383 15.96 -9.76 -22.15
C GLU A 383 16.14 -9.75 -20.62
N ARG A 384 15.39 -10.59 -19.90
CA ARG A 384 15.31 -10.53 -18.42
C ARG A 384 15.38 -11.89 -17.71
N GLY A 385 15.63 -12.98 -18.44
CA GLY A 385 15.69 -14.34 -17.89
C GLY A 385 14.34 -14.94 -17.48
N CYS A 386 13.52 -14.17 -16.74
CA CYS A 386 12.14 -14.49 -16.33
C CYS A 386 11.99 -15.90 -15.73
N THR A 387 12.93 -16.31 -14.88
CA THR A 387 12.88 -17.55 -14.08
C THR A 387 13.09 -17.20 -12.62
N TRP A 388 12.52 -18.00 -11.72
CA TRP A 388 12.71 -17.81 -10.28
C TRP A 388 14.16 -18.01 -9.84
N LYS A 389 14.93 -18.83 -10.59
CA LYS A 389 16.40 -18.91 -10.43
C LYS A 389 17.08 -17.58 -10.73
N GLN A 390 16.70 -16.90 -11.82
CA GLN A 390 17.25 -15.57 -12.12
C GLN A 390 16.85 -14.56 -11.05
N THR A 391 15.58 -14.53 -10.63
CA THR A 391 15.12 -13.66 -9.54
C THR A 391 15.94 -13.87 -8.25
N ALA A 392 16.21 -15.12 -7.91
CA ALA A 392 17.05 -15.48 -6.77
C ALA A 392 18.51 -15.03 -6.95
N HIS A 393 19.10 -15.20 -8.13
CA HIS A 393 20.44 -14.70 -8.43
C HIS A 393 20.52 -13.17 -8.29
N ASP A 394 19.56 -12.43 -8.84
CA ASP A 394 19.54 -10.96 -8.77
C ASP A 394 19.42 -10.49 -7.30
N PHE A 395 18.58 -11.16 -6.51
CA PHE A 395 18.48 -10.92 -5.07
C PHE A 395 19.80 -11.20 -4.35
N LEU A 396 20.37 -12.40 -4.52
CA LEU A 396 21.60 -12.82 -3.84
C LEU A 396 22.80 -11.97 -4.24
N HIS A 397 22.87 -11.51 -5.49
CA HIS A 397 23.90 -10.60 -5.96
C HIS A 397 23.81 -9.25 -5.22
N SER A 398 22.61 -8.69 -5.11
CA SER A 398 22.36 -7.43 -4.40
C SER A 398 22.68 -7.56 -2.90
N VAL A 399 22.29 -8.68 -2.30
CA VAL A 399 22.64 -9.05 -0.93
C VAL A 399 24.16 -9.18 -0.78
N SER A 400 24.86 -9.88 -1.66
CA SER A 400 26.31 -10.09 -1.53
C SER A 400 27.13 -8.82 -1.76
N ALA A 401 26.64 -7.90 -2.60
CA ALA A 401 27.24 -6.60 -2.83
C ALA A 401 27.07 -5.62 -1.65
N SER A 402 26.10 -5.89 -0.77
CA SER A 402 25.89 -5.09 0.45
C SER A 402 26.87 -5.49 1.57
N VAL A 403 27.39 -4.50 2.30
CA VAL A 403 28.36 -4.71 3.38
C VAL A 403 27.66 -5.37 4.60
N PRO A 404 28.24 -6.42 5.22
CA PRO A 404 27.70 -7.01 6.45
C PRO A 404 27.58 -5.99 7.60
N ASN A 405 26.53 -6.10 8.41
CA ASN A 405 26.27 -5.20 9.55
C ASN A 405 27.44 -5.12 10.55
N THR A 406 28.24 -6.18 10.67
CA THR A 406 29.44 -6.23 11.53
C THR A 406 30.56 -5.29 11.09
N GLU A 407 30.66 -4.96 9.80
CA GLU A 407 31.57 -3.91 9.31
C GLU A 407 30.92 -2.53 9.29
N ARG A 408 29.59 -2.43 9.15
CA ARG A 408 28.84 -1.16 9.27
C ARG A 408 28.96 -0.57 10.68
N SER A 409 28.83 -1.40 11.73
CA SER A 409 29.11 -0.99 13.12
C SER A 409 30.58 -0.63 13.39
N ARG A 410 31.55 -1.19 12.64
CA ARG A 410 32.98 -0.83 12.75
C ARG A 410 33.36 0.42 11.95
N LEU A 411 32.74 0.64 10.79
CA LEU A 411 32.89 1.83 9.97
C LEU A 411 32.25 3.06 10.63
N LEU A 412 31.25 2.85 11.50
CA LEU A 412 30.68 3.87 12.39
C LEU A 412 31.55 4.16 13.64
N GLN A 413 32.62 3.39 13.91
CA GLN A 413 33.39 3.43 15.16
C GLN A 413 34.82 3.99 15.07
N ASN A 414 35.21 4.73 14.02
CA ASN A 414 36.48 5.48 14.09
C ASN A 414 36.39 6.94 13.59
N PRO A 415 37.03 7.88 14.31
CA PRO A 415 36.61 9.27 14.33
C PRO A 415 37.33 10.13 13.28
N ILE A 416 36.71 11.30 13.03
CA ILE A 416 37.21 12.51 12.34
C ILE A 416 36.64 12.71 10.92
N ARG A 417 35.45 13.33 10.89
CA ARG A 417 35.30 14.72 10.47
C ARG A 417 34.06 15.29 11.13
N ARG A 418 34.21 16.27 12.04
CA ARG A 418 33.10 17.00 12.65
C ARG A 418 32.26 17.66 11.55
N GLN A 419 31.16 17.01 11.16
CA GLN A 419 29.93 17.72 10.81
C GLN A 419 29.10 17.76 12.10
N LYS A 420 28.54 18.93 12.43
CA LYS A 420 27.64 19.12 13.58
C LYS A 420 26.62 17.96 13.58
N ALA A 421 26.46 17.29 14.72
CA ALA A 421 25.47 16.20 14.88
C ALA A 421 24.11 16.68 14.36
N ALA A 422 23.49 15.87 13.50
CA ALA A 422 22.10 16.10 13.12
C ALA A 422 21.26 15.87 14.37
N ILE A 423 20.41 16.84 14.69
CA ILE A 423 19.46 16.71 15.78
C ILE A 423 18.19 16.14 15.18
N GLU A 424 17.78 15.00 15.70
CA GLU A 424 16.49 14.40 15.36
C GLU A 424 15.42 15.04 16.22
N PHE A 425 14.25 15.31 15.64
CA PHE A 425 13.14 15.92 16.35
C PHE A 425 12.03 14.88 16.52
N GLU A 426 11.71 14.57 17.77
CA GLU A 426 10.61 13.67 18.12
C GLU A 426 9.36 14.48 18.45
N SER A 427 8.20 14.05 17.93
CA SER A 427 6.93 14.68 18.22
C SER A 427 6.09 13.83 19.17
N THR A 428 5.60 14.42 20.25
CA THR A 428 4.52 13.86 21.06
C THR A 428 3.25 14.65 20.83
N LYS A 429 2.08 14.00 20.81
CA LYS A 429 0.80 14.68 20.65
C LYS A 429 -0.26 14.15 21.60
N LYS A 430 -1.20 15.03 21.94
CA LYS A 430 -2.36 14.73 22.77
C LYS A 430 -3.57 15.52 22.28
N ASP A 431 -4.44 14.83 21.55
CA ASP A 431 -5.70 15.37 21.06
C ASP A 431 -6.78 15.13 22.14
N HIS A 432 -7.30 16.20 22.75
CA HIS A 432 -8.34 16.08 23.79
C HIS A 432 -9.74 15.86 23.20
N PHE A 433 -9.92 16.28 21.94
CA PHE A 433 -11.15 16.15 21.17
C PHE A 433 -10.83 15.70 19.74
N GLU A 434 -10.39 14.45 19.58
CA GLU A 434 -9.88 13.86 18.32
C GLU A 434 -10.75 14.11 17.06
N ARG A 435 -12.07 14.27 17.21
CA ARG A 435 -12.99 14.56 16.07
C ARG A 435 -13.22 16.04 15.81
N CYS A 436 -12.85 16.91 16.76
CA CYS A 436 -13.02 18.36 16.66
C CYS A 436 -11.76 19.04 16.15
N VAL A 437 -10.59 18.62 16.65
CA VAL A 437 -9.28 19.17 16.30
C VAL A 437 -8.27 18.04 16.23
N GLU A 438 -7.50 18.00 15.14
CA GLU A 438 -6.33 17.15 15.00
C GLU A 438 -5.11 18.00 14.66
N LEU A 439 -4.06 17.91 15.48
CA LEU A 439 -2.79 18.59 15.29
C LEU A 439 -1.67 17.58 15.09
N SER A 440 -0.76 17.87 14.16
CA SER A 440 0.50 17.14 14.01
C SER A 440 1.62 18.11 13.70
N LEU A 441 2.81 17.84 14.26
CA LEU A 441 3.98 18.70 14.10
C LEU A 441 5.09 17.98 13.34
N SER A 442 5.86 18.76 12.59
CA SER A 442 7.13 18.36 12.00
C SER A 442 8.07 19.56 11.97
N VAL A 443 9.33 19.35 11.59
CA VAL A 443 10.30 20.42 11.38
C VAL A 443 10.69 20.53 9.91
N GLY A 444 11.01 21.74 9.46
CA GLY A 444 11.48 21.98 8.09
C GLY A 444 12.82 21.28 7.79
N GLN A 445 13.06 20.94 6.52
CA GLN A 445 14.34 20.36 6.09
C GLN A 445 15.50 21.33 6.36
N GLY A 446 16.59 20.82 6.93
CA GLY A 446 17.75 21.65 7.31
C GLY A 446 17.65 22.30 8.70
N SER A 447 16.63 21.94 9.48
CA SER A 447 16.51 22.33 10.88
C SER A 447 17.71 21.85 11.72
N THR A 448 18.07 22.66 12.71
CA THR A 448 19.21 22.45 13.63
C THR A 448 18.77 22.71 15.07
N ALA A 449 19.60 22.39 16.08
CA ALA A 449 19.33 22.80 17.47
C ALA A 449 19.03 24.30 17.57
N GLU A 450 19.92 25.09 16.97
CA GLU A 450 19.99 26.53 17.17
C GLU A 450 18.90 27.25 16.35
N SER A 451 18.37 26.61 15.31
CA SER A 451 17.29 27.17 14.48
C SER A 451 16.54 26.08 13.71
N PHE A 452 15.21 26.06 13.84
CA PHE A 452 14.33 25.12 13.14
C PHE A 452 12.97 25.74 12.79
N ASP A 453 12.39 25.27 11.69
CA ASP A 453 11.08 25.73 11.22
C ASP A 453 9.98 24.83 11.77
N VAL A 454 8.94 25.41 12.37
CA VAL A 454 7.81 24.68 12.93
C VAL A 454 6.75 24.47 11.85
N LEU A 455 6.56 23.23 11.42
CA LEU A 455 5.50 22.84 10.49
C LEU A 455 4.36 22.23 11.29
N ALA A 456 3.15 22.76 11.15
CA ALA A 456 1.97 22.25 11.83
C ALA A 456 0.90 21.90 10.80
N GLN A 457 0.43 20.65 10.83
CA GLN A 457 -0.77 20.23 10.12
C GLN A 457 -1.94 20.28 11.10
N LEU A 458 -2.96 21.08 10.76
CA LEU A 458 -4.11 21.32 11.62
C LEU A 458 -5.40 21.10 10.85
N TRP A 459 -6.26 20.27 11.41
CA TRP A 459 -7.58 19.94 10.86
C TRP A 459 -8.67 20.22 11.88
N PHE A 460 -9.78 20.77 11.40
CA PHE A 460 -10.99 20.98 12.19
C PHE A 460 -12.12 20.08 11.70
N GLY A 461 -12.92 19.61 12.64
CA GLY A 461 -14.09 18.77 12.39
C GLY A 461 -15.20 19.06 13.40
N ALA A 462 -16.13 18.12 13.52
CA ALA A 462 -17.22 18.20 14.47
C ALA A 462 -17.30 16.93 15.32
N THR A 463 -17.55 17.10 16.61
CA THR A 463 -17.78 16.00 17.54
C THR A 463 -19.28 15.77 17.71
N PRO A 464 -19.80 14.59 17.30
CA PRO A 464 -21.20 14.27 17.53
C PRO A 464 -21.44 13.94 19.00
N ILE A 465 -22.55 14.44 19.54
CA ILE A 465 -23.01 14.25 20.92
C ILE A 465 -24.45 13.73 20.88
N GLN A 466 -24.66 12.54 21.43
CA GLN A 466 -25.98 11.92 21.56
C GLN A 466 -26.39 11.87 23.04
N LEU A 467 -27.51 12.52 23.39
CA LEU A 467 -28.08 12.54 24.74
C LEU A 467 -29.57 12.19 24.72
N GLY A 468 -29.88 10.90 24.86
CA GLY A 468 -31.26 10.41 24.75
C GLY A 468 -31.79 10.68 23.34
N SER A 469 -32.84 11.50 23.22
CA SER A 469 -33.41 11.93 21.94
C SER A 469 -32.74 13.15 21.32
N ILE A 470 -31.80 13.81 22.01
CA ILE A 470 -31.08 14.99 21.53
C ILE A 470 -29.84 14.53 20.77
N SER A 471 -29.69 14.98 19.52
CA SER A 471 -28.49 14.77 18.70
C SER A 471 -27.94 16.11 18.23
N ALA A 472 -26.65 16.32 18.43
CA ALA A 472 -25.99 17.57 18.08
C ALA A 472 -24.52 17.34 17.71
N GLU A 473 -23.96 18.27 16.95
CA GLU A 473 -22.55 18.31 16.59
C GLU A 473 -21.91 19.57 17.16
N ILE A 474 -20.75 19.40 17.80
CA ILE A 474 -19.95 20.51 18.33
C ILE A 474 -18.72 20.71 17.45
N SER A 475 -18.58 21.93 16.94
CA SER A 475 -17.46 22.38 16.11
C SER A 475 -16.92 23.71 16.65
N LEU A 476 -15.82 24.20 16.08
CA LEU A 476 -15.25 25.50 16.42
C LEU A 476 -15.61 26.52 15.34
N ASN A 477 -15.90 27.77 15.68
CA ASN A 477 -15.96 28.87 14.71
C ASN A 477 -14.65 29.67 14.66
N LYS A 478 -13.86 29.57 15.74
CA LYS A 478 -12.57 30.22 15.90
C LYS A 478 -11.67 29.39 16.80
N ALA A 479 -10.38 29.37 16.47
CA ALA A 479 -9.35 28.76 17.30
C ALA A 479 -8.12 29.66 17.39
N TYR A 480 -7.30 29.43 18.40
CA TYR A 480 -6.01 30.05 18.59
C TYR A 480 -4.95 28.95 18.53
N VAL A 481 -3.94 29.12 17.69
CA VAL A 481 -2.76 28.25 17.66
C VAL A 481 -1.65 28.99 18.38
N ASP A 482 -1.19 28.45 19.50
CA ASP A 482 -0.14 29.05 20.33
C ASP A 482 1.13 28.19 20.24
N VAL A 483 2.21 28.78 19.72
CA VAL A 483 3.53 28.17 19.55
C VAL A 483 4.44 28.70 20.65
N ILE A 484 4.88 27.80 21.53
CA ILE A 484 5.60 28.10 22.76
C ILE A 484 6.95 27.37 22.72
N PRO A 485 8.05 28.04 22.33
CA PRO A 485 9.40 27.49 22.48
C PRO A 485 9.74 27.34 23.97
N THR A 486 10.29 26.18 24.36
CA THR A 486 10.77 25.94 25.74
C THR A 486 12.02 26.77 26.04
N ALA A 487 12.88 26.96 25.03
CA ALA A 487 14.02 27.85 25.06
C ALA A 487 14.13 28.62 23.73
N GLY A 488 14.52 29.90 23.79
CA GLY A 488 14.68 30.74 22.60
C GLY A 488 13.47 31.61 22.27
N ILE A 489 13.44 32.11 21.04
CA ILE A 489 12.41 33.02 20.55
C ILE A 489 11.95 32.64 19.14
N ILE A 490 10.71 32.97 18.82
CA ILE A 490 10.24 32.97 17.44
C ILE A 490 10.93 34.12 16.70
N SER A 491 11.52 33.80 15.55
CA SER A 491 12.31 34.72 14.72
C SER A 491 11.83 34.68 13.27
N GLY A 492 12.10 35.75 12.52
CA GLY A 492 11.72 35.83 11.11
C GLY A 492 10.22 36.04 10.86
N PRO A 493 9.78 35.93 9.59
CA PRO A 493 8.39 36.10 9.21
C PRO A 493 7.54 34.91 9.69
N ARG A 494 6.33 35.20 10.17
CA ARG A 494 5.33 34.18 10.51
C ARG A 494 4.39 33.94 9.35
N LEU A 495 3.85 32.73 9.26
CA LEU A 495 2.81 32.42 8.29
C LEU A 495 1.63 33.36 8.47
N GLY A 496 1.26 34.06 7.40
CA GLY A 496 0.20 35.06 7.41
C GLY A 496 0.64 36.50 7.72
N ASP A 497 1.92 36.77 8.03
CA ASP A 497 2.43 38.15 8.13
C ASP A 497 2.39 38.84 6.74
N THR A 498 2.82 38.15 5.67
CA THR A 498 2.77 38.63 4.27
C THR A 498 2.92 37.49 3.23
N PRO A 499 2.11 37.41 2.14
CA PRO A 499 0.78 38.00 1.96
C PRO A 499 -0.27 37.33 2.87
N ARG A 500 -1.42 37.99 3.07
CA ARG A 500 -2.46 37.51 3.99
C ARG A 500 -3.00 36.15 3.56
N VAL A 501 -2.77 35.13 4.39
CA VAL A 501 -3.44 33.84 4.30
C VAL A 501 -4.89 34.04 4.78
N LYS A 502 -5.88 33.73 3.94
CA LYS A 502 -7.28 33.84 4.36
C LYS A 502 -7.55 32.84 5.48
N GLY A 503 -8.22 33.31 6.53
CA GLY A 503 -8.59 32.46 7.66
C GLY A 503 -7.48 32.20 8.69
N LEU A 504 -6.26 32.70 8.47
CA LEU A 504 -5.16 32.58 9.43
C LEU A 504 -4.53 33.96 9.66
N LYS A 505 -4.54 34.44 10.90
CA LYS A 505 -4.01 35.75 11.25
C LYS A 505 -3.04 35.65 12.44
N PRO A 506 -1.73 35.88 12.25
CA PRO A 506 -0.82 36.01 13.38
C PRO A 506 -1.19 37.24 14.22
N VAL A 507 -1.10 37.11 15.54
CA VAL A 507 -1.33 38.20 16.52
C VAL A 507 -0.04 38.53 17.26
N ALA A 508 -0.07 38.78 18.57
CA ALA A 508 1.14 39.03 19.37
C ALA A 508 1.85 37.72 19.72
N GLY A 509 3.19 37.73 19.74
CA GLY A 509 4.00 36.57 20.13
C GLY A 509 3.90 35.40 19.15
N GLY A 510 3.78 34.19 19.69
CA GLY A 510 3.62 32.94 18.95
C GLY A 510 2.18 32.52 18.72
N VAL A 511 1.24 33.45 18.64
CA VAL A 511 -0.19 33.11 18.54
C VAL A 511 -0.75 33.45 17.17
N TRP A 512 -1.53 32.53 16.60
CA TRP A 512 -2.34 32.71 15.40
C TRP A 512 -3.81 32.55 15.72
N VAL A 513 -4.66 33.40 15.13
CA VAL A 513 -6.11 33.24 15.14
C VAL A 513 -6.54 32.55 13.85
N VAL A 514 -7.24 31.43 13.99
CA VAL A 514 -7.81 30.66 12.89
C VAL A 514 -9.32 30.92 12.82
N THR A 515 -9.81 31.25 11.63
CA THR A 515 -11.23 31.47 11.31
C THR A 515 -11.51 30.90 9.92
N ASP A 516 -12.75 30.58 9.59
CA ASP A 516 -13.07 30.08 8.25
C ASP A 516 -12.67 31.10 7.16
N PRO A 517 -11.89 30.70 6.13
CA PRO A 517 -11.43 31.61 5.08
C PRO A 517 -12.56 32.23 4.24
N ASN A 518 -13.77 31.65 4.30
CA ASN A 518 -14.95 32.10 3.57
C ASN A 518 -15.99 32.81 4.47
N GLY A 519 -15.71 32.99 5.77
CA GLY A 519 -16.60 33.69 6.70
C GLY A 519 -17.86 32.90 7.11
N ARG A 520 -17.86 31.57 7.00
CA ARG A 520 -19.01 30.70 7.34
C ARG A 520 -19.24 30.51 8.85
N ASP A 521 -18.35 31.06 9.68
CA ASP A 521 -18.39 30.95 11.15
C ASP A 521 -18.42 29.50 11.66
N VAL A 522 -17.79 28.58 10.92
CA VAL A 522 -17.50 27.20 11.31
C VAL A 522 -16.17 26.77 10.68
N LEU A 523 -15.26 26.24 11.48
CA LEU A 523 -13.99 25.67 11.08
C LEU A 523 -14.20 24.19 10.73
N GLU A 524 -13.97 23.86 9.46
CA GLU A 524 -14.05 22.50 8.94
C GLU A 524 -12.88 22.26 7.97
N HIS A 525 -12.36 21.03 7.95
CA HIS A 525 -11.26 20.60 7.10
C HIS A 525 -9.88 21.20 7.48
N ARG A 526 -8.92 21.14 6.54
CA ARG A 526 -7.52 21.53 6.75
C ARG A 526 -7.39 23.06 6.91
N ALA A 527 -6.83 23.50 8.02
CA ALA A 527 -6.51 24.91 8.28
C ALA A 527 -5.02 25.22 8.15
N LEU A 528 -4.13 24.26 8.48
CA LEU A 528 -2.69 24.40 8.30
C LEU A 528 -2.12 23.20 7.55
N GLY A 529 -1.05 23.44 6.79
CA GLY A 529 -0.46 22.44 5.90
C GLY A 529 1.06 22.38 5.98
N ASP A 530 1.71 22.26 4.82
CA ASP A 530 3.15 21.97 4.74
C ASP A 530 4.01 23.26 4.74
N GLU A 531 3.41 24.38 5.10
CA GLU A 531 4.06 25.68 5.22
C GLU A 531 4.53 25.92 6.67
N ALA A 532 5.73 26.45 6.85
CA ALA A 532 6.27 26.77 8.17
C ALA A 532 5.43 27.84 8.84
N LEU A 533 4.87 27.54 10.02
CA LEU A 533 4.18 28.51 10.86
C LEU A 533 5.14 29.64 11.24
N CYS A 534 6.32 29.27 11.72
CA CYS A 534 7.38 30.20 12.09
C CYS A 534 8.71 29.47 12.23
N GLN A 535 9.78 30.24 12.33
CA GLN A 535 11.09 29.74 12.72
C GLN A 535 11.34 30.00 14.20
N VAL A 536 11.87 29.00 14.91
CA VAL A 536 12.33 29.12 16.29
C VAL A 536 13.85 29.17 16.28
N VAL A 537 14.42 30.13 17.02
CA VAL A 537 15.87 30.25 17.23
C VAL A 537 16.15 30.04 18.70
N THR A 538 16.98 29.05 19.02
CA THR A 538 17.31 28.67 20.39
C THR A 538 18.75 29.09 20.74
N PRO A 539 19.04 29.45 22.01
CA PRO A 539 20.41 29.73 22.43
C PRO A 539 21.29 28.48 22.31
N PRO A 540 22.59 28.63 22.00
CA PRO A 540 23.52 27.50 21.98
C PRO A 540 23.47 26.69 23.28
N ASN A 541 23.55 25.35 23.17
CA ASN A 541 23.48 24.39 24.28
C ASN A 541 22.15 24.34 25.04
N SER A 542 21.05 24.86 24.46
CA SER A 542 19.70 24.66 25.00
C SER A 542 19.01 23.49 24.28
N LEU A 543 18.14 22.76 24.98
CA LEU A 543 17.31 21.72 24.36
C LEU A 543 16.34 22.38 23.36
N PRO A 544 16.39 22.04 22.06
CA PRO A 544 15.50 22.60 21.06
C PRO A 544 14.11 21.98 21.18
N GLU A 545 13.21 22.62 21.90
CA GLU A 545 11.85 22.12 22.12
C GLU A 545 10.81 23.22 21.86
N VAL A 546 9.71 22.84 21.21
CA VAL A 546 8.56 23.71 20.98
C VAL A 546 7.26 22.96 21.23
N THR A 547 6.32 23.59 21.93
CA THR A 547 4.96 23.08 22.09
C THR A 547 4.00 23.94 21.28
N VAL A 548 3.12 23.30 20.51
CA VAL A 548 2.02 23.95 19.80
C VAL A 548 0.70 23.50 20.42
N ARG A 549 -0.12 24.47 20.83
CA ARG A 549 -1.44 24.23 21.41
C ARG A 549 -2.52 24.82 20.53
N VAL A 550 -3.64 24.10 20.42
CA VAL A 550 -4.87 24.62 19.81
C VAL A 550 -5.86 24.91 20.92
N LEU A 551 -6.22 26.18 21.05
CA LEU A 551 -7.03 26.71 22.13
C LEU A 551 -8.30 27.34 21.57
N ALA A 552 -9.41 27.25 22.30
CA ALA A 552 -10.60 28.04 21.98
C ALA A 552 -11.37 28.39 23.26
N SER A 553 -12.11 29.50 23.26
CA SER A 553 -12.98 29.83 24.39
C SER A 553 -14.36 29.22 24.20
N ARG A 554 -15.15 29.09 25.27
CA ARG A 554 -16.50 28.51 25.19
C ARG A 554 -17.44 29.22 24.21
N LYS A 555 -17.23 30.53 23.97
CA LYS A 555 -18.00 31.32 22.98
C LYS A 555 -17.59 31.03 21.53
N ASP A 556 -16.43 30.41 21.33
CA ASP A 556 -15.93 30.04 20.00
C ASP A 556 -16.40 28.63 19.58
N LEU A 557 -17.25 28.00 20.40
CA LEU A 557 -17.88 26.72 20.10
C LEU A 557 -19.22 26.93 19.39
N ASN A 558 -19.40 26.21 18.30
CA ASN A 558 -20.67 26.07 17.61
C ASN A 558 -21.32 24.74 18.01
N CYS A 559 -22.62 24.75 18.25
CA CYS A 559 -23.41 23.56 18.59
C CYS A 559 -24.62 23.52 17.66
N LYS A 560 -24.62 22.57 16.74
CA LYS A 560 -25.65 22.41 15.72
C LYS A 560 -26.49 21.18 16.05
N PHE A 561 -27.80 21.35 16.14
CA PHE A 561 -28.73 20.23 16.37
C PHE A 561 -29.20 19.63 15.05
N ASP A 562 -29.48 18.33 15.06
CA ASP A 562 -29.94 17.61 13.86
C ASP A 562 -31.33 18.06 13.42
N THR A 563 -32.19 18.47 14.37
CA THR A 563 -33.50 19.06 14.05
C THR A 563 -33.75 20.37 14.80
N PRO A 564 -34.41 21.37 14.18
CA PRO A 564 -34.64 22.69 14.80
C PRO A 564 -35.46 22.62 16.10
N GLU A 565 -36.33 21.61 16.26
CA GLU A 565 -37.19 21.43 17.44
C GLU A 565 -36.38 21.05 18.70
N GLN A 566 -35.14 20.59 18.52
CA GLN A 566 -34.22 20.25 19.61
C GLN A 566 -33.39 21.45 20.07
N GLU A 567 -33.39 22.55 19.30
CA GLU A 567 -32.62 23.75 19.57
C GLU A 567 -33.28 24.58 20.68
N GLY A 568 -32.92 24.28 21.93
CA GLY A 568 -33.34 25.03 23.11
C GLY A 568 -32.17 25.33 24.04
N SER A 569 -32.22 26.46 24.76
CA SER A 569 -31.16 26.88 25.70
C SER A 569 -30.76 25.78 26.70
N VAL A 570 -31.75 25.05 27.24
CA VAL A 570 -31.51 23.92 28.16
C VAL A 570 -30.84 22.72 27.47
N ALA A 571 -31.21 22.43 26.22
CA ALA A 571 -30.61 21.34 25.45
C ALA A 571 -29.15 21.65 25.08
N LYS A 572 -28.87 22.90 24.68
CA LYS A 572 -27.53 23.40 24.40
C LYS A 572 -26.63 23.31 25.62
N GLU A 573 -27.09 23.72 26.80
CA GLU A 573 -26.31 23.60 28.04
C GLU A 573 -26.02 22.14 28.42
N LYS A 574 -26.95 21.20 28.19
CA LYS A 574 -26.72 19.77 28.42
C LYS A 574 -25.67 19.19 27.48
N VAL A 575 -25.77 19.49 26.18
CA VAL A 575 -24.80 19.05 25.16
C VAL A 575 -23.41 19.62 25.47
N MET A 576 -23.33 20.91 25.77
CA MET A 576 -22.07 21.59 26.10
C MET A 576 -21.45 21.07 27.40
N SER A 577 -22.25 20.79 28.43
CA SER A 577 -21.71 20.25 29.68
C SER A 577 -21.11 18.86 29.51
N VAL A 578 -21.70 18.00 28.67
CA VAL A 578 -21.15 16.67 28.36
C VAL A 578 -19.88 16.78 27.54
N PHE A 579 -19.85 17.65 26.52
CA PHE A 579 -18.65 17.87 25.74
C PHE A 579 -17.49 18.38 26.59
N LEU A 580 -17.75 19.35 27.47
CA LEU A 580 -16.72 19.98 28.28
C LEU A 580 -16.25 19.14 29.47
N GLN A 581 -16.82 17.95 29.74
CA GLN A 581 -16.35 17.06 30.81
C GLN A 581 -14.90 16.60 30.62
N LYS A 582 -14.43 16.53 29.37
CA LYS A 582 -13.06 16.11 29.02
C LYS A 582 -12.14 17.30 28.69
N ALA A 583 -12.64 18.53 28.81
CA ALA A 583 -11.88 19.72 28.48
C ALA A 583 -10.78 19.97 29.52
N ILE A 584 -9.59 20.33 29.03
CA ILE A 584 -8.54 20.91 29.87
C ILE A 584 -8.71 22.42 29.83
N PHE A 585 -9.09 23.01 30.96
CA PHE A 585 -9.24 24.44 31.13
C PHE A 585 -7.94 25.05 31.63
N ASP A 586 -7.54 26.16 31.02
CA ASP A 586 -6.55 27.06 31.62
C ASP A 586 -7.29 28.04 32.54
N ASP A 587 -7.08 27.87 33.85
CA ASP A 587 -7.74 28.63 34.91
C ASP A 587 -7.45 30.16 34.83
N ASN A 588 -6.38 30.56 34.16
CA ASN A 588 -5.99 31.97 34.05
C ASN A 588 -6.57 32.65 32.79
N SER A 589 -6.68 31.92 31.68
CA SER A 589 -7.13 32.47 30.39
C SER A 589 -8.59 32.14 30.05
N GLY A 590 -9.20 31.17 30.75
CA GLY A 590 -10.55 30.68 30.45
C GLY A 590 -10.64 29.95 29.11
N GLN A 591 -9.51 29.58 28.50
CA GLN A 591 -9.43 28.85 27.26
C GLN A 591 -9.45 27.34 27.51
N ILE A 592 -9.98 26.61 26.53
CA ILE A 592 -10.02 25.16 26.49
C ILE A 592 -8.92 24.69 25.54
N THR A 593 -8.08 23.76 25.99
CA THR A 593 -7.09 23.10 25.13
C THR A 593 -7.74 21.95 24.38
N PHE A 594 -7.73 22.03 23.04
CA PHE A 594 -8.31 21.02 22.17
C PHE A 594 -7.29 19.98 21.71
N SER A 595 -6.07 20.44 21.46
CA SER A 595 -4.94 19.58 21.13
C SER A 595 -3.65 20.27 21.54
N GLU A 596 -2.67 19.49 21.97
CA GLU A 596 -1.30 19.92 22.20
C GLU A 596 -0.34 18.94 21.56
N ALA A 597 0.70 19.46 20.92
CA ALA A 597 1.79 18.66 20.40
C ALA A 597 3.11 19.32 20.74
N THR A 598 4.08 18.53 21.18
CA THR A 598 5.43 18.99 21.53
C THR A 598 6.43 18.33 20.62
N MET A 599 7.31 19.13 20.06
CA MET A 599 8.44 18.69 19.25
C MET A 599 9.72 18.95 20.05
N THR A 600 10.48 17.89 20.34
CA THR A 600 11.72 17.96 21.12
C THR A 600 12.86 17.43 20.27
N GLY A 601 13.89 18.24 20.06
CA GLY A 601 15.10 17.79 19.40
C GLY A 601 15.99 17.03 20.37
N VAL A 602 16.22 15.76 20.05
CA VAL A 602 16.99 14.82 20.84
C VAL A 602 18.41 14.78 20.27
N GLY A 603 19.40 15.04 21.11
CA GLY A 603 20.80 14.85 20.75
C GLY A 603 21.10 13.36 20.68
N SER A 604 21.86 12.91 19.69
CA SER A 604 22.16 11.49 19.48
C SER A 604 23.15 10.88 20.50
N ASP A 605 23.31 11.47 21.69
CA ASP A 605 24.17 10.98 22.77
C ASP A 605 23.68 11.56 24.12
N ASP A 606 22.89 10.78 24.86
CA ASP A 606 22.96 10.61 26.33
C ASP A 606 22.23 9.33 26.77
#